data_AF-A0AAD6VEU1-F1
#
_entry.id   AF-A0AAD6VEU1-F1
#
_cell.length_a   1.000
_cell.length_b   1.000
_cell.length_c   1.000
_cell.angle_alpha   90.00
_cell.angle_beta   90.00
_cell.angle_gamma   90.00
#
_symmetry.space_group_name_H-M   'P 1'
#
loop_
_entity.id
_entity.type
_entity.pdbx_description
1 polymer ?
#
loop_
_entity_poly.entity_id
_entity_poly.type
_entity_poly.pdbx_seq_one_letter_code
_entity_poly.pdbx_strand_id
1 'polypeptide(L)'
;GLVASGTVSSWLAGLQLWHAVNLAPWFGASLLSRTRKGVSKLVPDSSRRIPRDPVTYNHMTVLRTGLDLSNTRDSAIWSAACTAWRDCARLGEILIDSSSHFDASRHVTRGCPKKRGTASNNHKFVGFKVPWTKTKKSLGD
;
A
#
# COMPACT_ATOMS: atom_id res chain seq x y z
N GLY A 1 25.70 7.51 -12.42
CA GLY A 1 25.66 6.55 -11.32
C GLY A 1 24.58 5.52 -11.62
N LEU A 2 24.94 4.24 -11.66
CA LEU A 2 24.05 3.14 -12.07
C LEU A 2 23.10 2.66 -10.96
N VAL A 3 23.29 3.12 -9.72
CA VAL A 3 22.59 2.62 -8.54
C VAL A 3 21.94 3.77 -7.78
N ALA A 4 20.65 3.65 -7.47
CA ALA A 4 19.91 4.62 -6.67
C ALA A 4 20.35 4.59 -5.20
N SER A 5 20.31 5.74 -4.53
CA SER A 5 20.61 5.88 -3.08
C SER A 5 19.76 4.94 -2.21
N GLY A 6 18.50 4.70 -2.60
CA GLY A 6 17.62 3.75 -1.93
C GLY A 6 18.15 2.31 -1.97
N THR A 7 18.71 1.88 -3.11
CA THR A 7 19.26 0.53 -3.28
C THR A 7 20.44 0.28 -2.33
N VAL A 8 21.38 1.22 -2.25
CA VAL A 8 22.52 1.14 -1.32
C VAL A 8 22.04 1.07 0.13
N SER A 9 20.98 1.82 0.45
CA SER A 9 20.37 1.78 1.78
C SER A 9 19.79 0.41 2.12
N SER A 10 19.09 -0.22 1.17
CA SER A 10 18.52 -1.57 1.33
C SER A 10 19.60 -2.64 1.49
N TRP A 11 20.71 -2.55 0.73
CA TRP A 11 21.83 -3.48 0.88
C TRP A 11 22.49 -3.37 2.25
N LEU A 12 22.75 -2.15 2.72
CA LEU A 12 23.32 -1.93 4.05
C LEU A 12 22.39 -2.42 5.16
N ALA A 13 21.07 -2.25 5.01
CA ALA A 13 20.09 -2.79 5.94
C ALA A 13 20.09 -4.33 5.95
N GLY A 14 20.23 -4.96 4.78
CA GLY A 14 20.39 -6.41 4.67
C GLY A 14 21.68 -6.91 5.34
N LEU A 15 22.79 -6.21 5.15
CA LEU A 15 24.06 -6.51 5.82
C LEU A 15 23.92 -6.40 7.34
N GLN A 16 23.32 -5.31 7.83
CA GLN A 16 23.07 -5.10 9.26
C GLN A 16 22.19 -6.20 9.85
N LEU A 17 21.14 -6.61 9.14
CA LEU A 17 20.28 -7.71 9.56
C LEU A 17 21.08 -9.02 9.65
N TRP A 18 21.94 -9.32 8.68
CA TRP A 18 22.80 -10.49 8.73
C TRP A 18 23.72 -10.48 9.95
N HIS A 19 24.35 -9.35 10.27
CA HIS A 19 25.16 -9.21 11.48
C HIS A 19 24.34 -9.47 12.76
N ALA A 20 23.13 -8.90 12.85
CA ALA A 20 22.24 -9.11 13.98
C ALA A 20 21.81 -10.57 14.16
N VAL A 21 21.47 -11.26 13.06
CA VAL A 21 21.07 -12.68 13.07
C VAL A 21 22.22 -13.58 13.48
N ASN A 22 23.45 -13.27 13.07
CA ASN A 22 24.63 -14.09 13.36
C ASN A 22 25.37 -13.66 14.64
N LEU A 23 24.81 -12.75 15.43
CA LEU A 23 25.46 -12.16 16.62
C LEU A 23 26.85 -11.59 16.33
N ALA A 24 27.10 -11.19 15.08
CA ALA A 24 28.36 -10.63 14.65
C ALA A 24 28.39 -9.12 14.98
N PRO A 25 29.54 -8.58 15.41
CA PRO A 25 29.65 -7.17 15.74
C PRO A 25 29.36 -6.29 14.51
N TRP A 26 28.46 -5.32 14.66
CA TRP A 26 28.13 -4.35 13.61
C TRP A 26 28.90 -3.05 13.83
N PHE A 27 29.84 -2.77 12.95
CA PHE A 27 30.67 -1.55 13.01
C PHE A 27 30.12 -0.40 12.16
N GLY A 28 28.82 -0.43 11.81
CA GLY A 28 28.16 0.59 10.97
C GLY A 28 27.89 1.90 11.72
N ALA A 29 28.95 2.50 12.24
CA ALA A 29 28.98 3.76 12.98
C ALA A 29 28.78 4.98 12.07
N SER A 30 29.16 6.16 12.58
CA SER A 30 29.03 7.46 11.92
C SER A 30 29.60 7.51 10.49
N LEU A 31 30.63 6.73 10.19
CA LEU A 31 31.24 6.64 8.86
C LEU A 31 30.24 6.14 7.81
N LEU A 32 29.52 5.05 8.08
CA LEU A 32 28.56 4.47 7.13
C LEU A 32 27.38 5.44 6.87
N SER A 33 26.94 6.14 7.91
CA SER A 33 25.92 7.20 7.78
C SER A 33 26.40 8.36 6.90
N ARG A 34 27.67 8.80 7.06
CA ARG A 34 28.27 9.84 6.19
C ARG A 34 28.43 9.34 4.75
N THR A 35 28.90 8.11 4.55
CA THR A 35 29.04 7.50 3.22
C THR A 35 27.68 7.45 2.52
N ARG A 36 26.62 7.02 3.21
CA ARG A 36 25.25 7.03 2.66
C ARG A 36 24.79 8.42 2.24
N LYS A 37 25.06 9.45 3.05
CA LYS A 37 24.76 10.85 2.69
C LYS A 37 25.57 11.30 1.46
N GLY A 38 26.86 10.94 1.39
CA GLY A 38 27.72 11.21 0.23
C GLY A 38 27.18 10.57 -1.04
N VAL A 39 26.83 9.29 -1.00
CA VAL A 39 26.18 8.57 -2.11
C VAL A 39 24.91 9.30 -2.54
N SER A 40 24.05 9.70 -1.59
CA SER A 40 22.80 10.41 -1.93
C SER A 40 23.02 11.77 -2.62
N LYS A 41 24.15 12.44 -2.37
CA LYS A 41 24.55 13.70 -3.02
C LYS A 41 25.19 13.47 -4.39
N LEU A 42 25.92 12.36 -4.56
CA LEU A 42 26.58 11.99 -5.82
C LEU A 42 25.66 11.30 -6.83
N VAL A 43 24.47 10.86 -6.40
CA VAL A 43 23.46 10.28 -7.30
C VAL A 43 23.02 11.34 -8.31
N PRO A 44 23.19 11.10 -9.62
CA PRO A 44 22.76 12.05 -10.64
C PRO A 44 21.23 12.15 -10.66
N ASP A 45 20.72 13.32 -11.05
CA ASP A 45 19.26 13.53 -11.14
C ASP A 45 18.59 12.61 -12.16
N SER A 46 19.32 12.17 -13.20
CA SER A 46 18.84 11.15 -14.15
C SER A 46 18.53 9.79 -13.51
N SER A 47 19.07 9.51 -12.32
CA SER A 47 18.78 8.29 -11.55
C SER A 47 17.61 8.50 -10.56
N ARG A 48 17.05 9.70 -10.45
CA ARG A 48 15.89 9.98 -9.58
C ARG A 48 14.62 9.92 -10.40
N ARG A 49 13.65 9.11 -9.92
CA ARG A 49 12.30 9.10 -10.48
C ARG A 49 11.54 10.29 -9.91
N ILE A 50 10.99 11.13 -10.80
CA ILE A 50 10.10 12.23 -10.42
C ILE A 50 8.89 11.64 -9.66
N PRO A 51 8.41 12.29 -8.58
CA PRO A 51 7.16 11.90 -7.94
C PRO A 51 6.05 11.74 -8.96
N ARG A 52 5.25 10.68 -8.83
CA ARG A 52 4.07 10.50 -9.69
C ARG A 52 2.97 11.44 -9.25
N ASP A 53 2.25 12.00 -10.21
CA ASP A 53 1.07 12.80 -9.91
C ASP A 53 0.01 11.98 -9.18
N PRO A 54 -0.73 12.61 -8.25
CA PRO A 54 -1.80 11.93 -7.52
C PRO A 54 -2.93 11.52 -8.46
N VAL A 55 -3.64 10.46 -8.09
CA VAL A 55 -4.89 10.09 -8.78
C VAL A 55 -5.93 11.16 -8.49
N THR A 56 -6.44 11.81 -9.54
CA THR A 56 -7.42 12.88 -9.44
C THR A 56 -8.84 12.36 -9.59
N TYR A 57 -9.83 13.19 -9.23
CA TYR A 57 -11.24 12.90 -9.47
C TYR A 57 -11.55 12.66 -10.97
N ASN A 58 -10.85 13.34 -11.87
CA ASN A 58 -11.01 13.14 -13.31
C ASN A 58 -10.57 11.73 -13.71
N HIS A 59 -9.47 11.21 -13.15
CA HIS A 59 -9.05 9.83 -13.39
C HIS A 59 -10.12 8.82 -12.92
N MET A 60 -10.72 9.06 -11.75
CA MET A 60 -11.81 8.23 -11.23
C MET A 60 -13.06 8.30 -12.11
N THR A 61 -13.38 9.48 -12.65
CA THR A 61 -14.52 9.68 -13.55
C THR A 61 -14.32 8.93 -14.86
N VAL A 62 -13.14 9.05 -15.49
CA VAL A 62 -12.80 8.33 -16.72
C VAL A 62 -12.84 6.81 -16.48
N LEU A 63 -12.27 6.33 -15.36
CA LEU A 63 -12.35 4.91 -14.99
C LEU A 63 -13.81 4.45 -14.86
N ARG A 64 -14.65 5.23 -14.19
CA ARG A 64 -16.08 4.90 -14.01
C ARG A 64 -16.85 4.81 -15.31
N THR A 65 -16.55 5.70 -16.28
CA THR A 65 -17.23 5.71 -17.58
C THR A 65 -16.88 4.51 -18.44
N GLY A 66 -15.69 3.92 -18.25
CA GLY A 66 -15.26 2.73 -18.99
C GLY A 66 -15.68 1.39 -18.38
N LEU A 67 -16.37 1.40 -17.24
CA LEU A 67 -16.77 0.18 -16.50
C LEU A 67 -18.28 -0.05 -16.56
N ASP A 68 -18.67 -1.31 -16.80
CA ASP A 68 -20.07 -1.73 -16.74
C ASP A 68 -20.43 -2.23 -15.33
N LEU A 69 -21.14 -1.41 -14.55
CA LEU A 69 -21.55 -1.78 -13.19
C LEU A 69 -22.69 -2.82 -13.13
N SER A 70 -23.21 -3.28 -14.26
CA SER A 70 -24.09 -4.45 -14.29
C SER A 70 -23.30 -5.76 -14.11
N ASN A 71 -22.01 -5.75 -14.49
CA ASN A 71 -21.10 -6.87 -14.33
C ASN A 71 -20.47 -6.88 -12.92
N THR A 72 -20.40 -8.08 -12.31
CA THR A 72 -19.79 -8.29 -10.99
C THR A 72 -18.30 -7.97 -10.97
N ARG A 73 -17.57 -8.25 -12.06
CA ARG A 73 -16.13 -7.98 -12.18
C ARG A 73 -15.84 -6.47 -12.16
N ASP A 74 -16.49 -5.73 -13.04
CA ASP A 74 -16.28 -4.29 -13.19
C ASP A 74 -16.78 -3.53 -11.96
N SER A 75 -17.87 -4.00 -11.35
CA SER A 75 -18.32 -3.52 -10.04
C SER A 75 -17.28 -3.73 -8.94
N ALA A 76 -16.60 -4.89 -8.91
CA ALA A 76 -15.54 -5.16 -7.95
C ALA A 76 -14.33 -4.25 -8.18
N ILE A 77 -13.89 -4.07 -9.44
CA ILE A 77 -12.81 -3.15 -9.82
C ILE A 77 -13.14 -1.72 -9.37
N TRP A 78 -14.36 -1.25 -9.66
CA TRP A 78 -14.80 0.08 -9.26
C TRP A 78 -14.81 0.25 -7.73
N SER A 79 -15.31 -0.75 -7.00
CA SER A 79 -15.32 -0.72 -5.54
C SER A 79 -13.91 -0.67 -4.94
N ALA A 80 -12.99 -1.50 -5.44
CA ALA A 80 -11.60 -1.52 -4.98
C ALA A 80 -10.87 -0.20 -5.28
N ALA A 81 -11.09 0.36 -6.47
CA ALA A 81 -10.52 1.66 -6.84
C ALA A 81 -11.04 2.79 -5.95
N CYS A 82 -12.34 2.80 -5.64
CA CYS A 82 -12.94 3.79 -4.74
C CYS A 82 -12.37 3.68 -3.31
N THR A 83 -12.28 2.47 -2.78
CA THR A 83 -11.70 2.21 -1.45
C THR A 83 -10.23 2.63 -1.41
N ALA A 84 -9.41 2.20 -2.37
CA ALA A 84 -8.00 2.58 -2.43
C ALA A 84 -7.81 4.10 -2.52
N TRP A 85 -8.61 4.79 -3.34
CA TRP A 85 -8.49 6.22 -3.55
C TRP A 85 -8.97 7.05 -2.35
N ARG A 86 -10.08 6.67 -1.70
CA ARG A 86 -10.64 7.45 -0.58
C ARG A 86 -9.96 7.16 0.76
N ASP A 87 -9.55 5.91 0.99
CA ASP A 87 -8.93 5.50 2.25
C ASP A 87 -7.39 5.59 2.19
N CYS A 88 -6.83 5.98 1.04
CA CYS A 88 -5.38 5.98 0.77
C CYS A 88 -4.73 4.61 1.03
N ALA A 89 -5.48 3.54 0.83
CA ALA A 89 -5.07 2.16 1.11
C ALA A 89 -4.27 1.56 -0.06
N ARG A 90 -3.36 0.63 0.24
CA ARG A 90 -2.62 -0.08 -0.81
C ARG A 90 -3.51 -1.13 -1.46
N LEU A 91 -3.34 -1.37 -2.77
CA LEU A 91 -4.10 -2.41 -3.47
C LEU A 91 -3.88 -3.80 -2.86
N GLY A 92 -2.68 -4.13 -2.40
CA GLY A 92 -2.40 -5.39 -1.71
C GLY A 92 -3.04 -5.52 -0.31
N GLU A 93 -3.62 -4.45 0.23
CA GLU A 93 -4.42 -4.51 1.47
C GLU A 93 -5.91 -4.77 1.17
N ILE A 94 -6.34 -4.52 -0.06
CA ILE A 94 -7.75 -4.61 -0.50
C ILE A 94 -7.99 -5.86 -1.35
N LEU A 95 -7.04 -6.18 -2.23
CA LEU A 95 -7.10 -7.26 -3.19
C LEU A 95 -6.32 -8.47 -2.69
N ILE A 96 -6.74 -9.65 -3.14
CA ILE A 96 -6.08 -10.91 -2.86
C ILE A 96 -5.17 -11.23 -4.04
N ASP A 97 -3.95 -11.73 -3.76
CA ASP A 97 -2.96 -12.05 -4.80
C ASP A 97 -3.43 -13.12 -5.80
N SER A 98 -4.29 -14.05 -5.35
CA SER A 98 -4.87 -15.12 -6.17
C SER A 98 -6.22 -15.56 -5.62
N SER A 99 -7.13 -16.01 -6.49
CA SER A 99 -8.40 -16.62 -6.07
C SER A 99 -8.21 -17.86 -5.19
N SER A 100 -7.12 -18.60 -5.38
CA SER A 100 -6.79 -19.77 -4.56
C SER A 100 -6.38 -19.43 -3.12
N HIS A 101 -6.04 -18.16 -2.84
CA HIS A 101 -5.64 -17.70 -1.52
C HIS A 101 -6.81 -17.07 -0.76
N PHE A 102 -8.03 -17.18 -1.26
CA PHE A 102 -9.20 -16.64 -0.59
C PHE A 102 -9.45 -17.36 0.75
N ASP A 103 -9.43 -16.60 1.84
CA ASP A 103 -9.78 -17.04 3.19
C ASP A 103 -10.90 -16.14 3.74
N ALA A 104 -12.08 -16.71 4.00
CA ALA A 104 -13.23 -15.97 4.51
C ALA A 104 -13.00 -15.36 5.91
N SER A 105 -12.02 -15.87 6.67
CA SER A 105 -11.64 -15.31 7.97
C SER A 105 -10.75 -14.07 7.87
N ARG A 106 -10.20 -13.80 6.68
CA ARG A 106 -9.28 -12.68 6.42
C ARG A 106 -9.78 -11.73 5.35
N HIS A 107 -10.62 -12.18 4.44
CA HIS A 107 -11.02 -11.43 3.26
C HIS A 107 -12.51 -11.08 3.29
N VAL A 108 -12.80 -9.83 2.94
CA VAL A 108 -14.16 -9.31 2.84
C VAL A 108 -14.85 -9.92 1.61
N THR A 109 -16.06 -10.44 1.80
CA THR A 109 -16.92 -10.89 0.69
C THR A 109 -18.06 -9.91 0.45
N ARG A 110 -18.73 -10.05 -0.71
CA ARG A 110 -19.94 -9.26 -1.03
C ARG A 110 -21.04 -9.40 0.03
N GLY A 111 -21.12 -10.56 0.69
CA GLY A 111 -22.08 -10.88 1.75
C GLY A 111 -21.69 -10.38 3.14
N CYS A 112 -20.60 -9.61 3.28
CA CYS A 112 -20.22 -9.04 4.57
C CYS A 112 -21.35 -8.15 5.14
N PRO A 113 -21.51 -8.09 6.47
CA PRO A 113 -22.40 -7.14 7.12
C PRO A 113 -22.02 -5.71 6.76
N LYS A 114 -23.00 -4.93 6.30
CA LYS A 114 -22.84 -3.51 5.91
C LYS A 114 -23.69 -2.65 6.82
N LYS A 115 -23.10 -1.60 7.37
CA LYS A 115 -23.80 -0.56 8.13
C LYS A 115 -23.94 0.67 7.24
N ARG A 116 -25.16 1.12 7.02
CA ARG A 116 -25.43 2.39 6.33
C ARG A 116 -25.94 3.38 7.36
N GLY A 117 -25.58 4.64 7.19
CA GLY A 117 -26.03 5.69 8.09
C GLY A 117 -25.77 7.08 7.53
N THR A 118 -26.19 8.07 8.30
CA THR A 118 -25.93 9.47 8.05
C THR A 118 -25.09 9.99 9.22
N ALA A 119 -23.94 10.58 8.92
CA ALA A 119 -23.10 11.22 9.93
C ALA A 119 -23.73 12.53 10.41
N SER A 120 -23.24 13.08 11.53
CA SER A 120 -23.74 14.32 12.13
C SER A 120 -23.65 15.54 11.21
N ASN A 121 -22.78 15.48 10.19
CA ASN A 121 -22.63 16.47 9.13
C ASN A 121 -23.55 16.22 7.91
N ASN A 122 -24.59 15.41 8.04
CA ASN A 122 -25.51 15.00 6.97
C ASN A 122 -24.89 14.23 5.80
N HIS A 123 -23.64 13.76 5.92
CA HIS A 123 -23.03 12.91 4.90
C HIS A 123 -23.47 11.45 5.06
N LYS A 124 -23.95 10.84 3.97
CA LYS A 124 -24.25 9.41 3.92
C LYS A 124 -22.95 8.61 3.93
N PHE A 125 -22.88 7.59 4.77
CA PHE A 125 -21.76 6.66 4.80
C PHE A 125 -22.22 5.21 4.69
N VAL A 126 -21.30 4.37 4.24
CA VAL A 126 -21.43 2.92 4.27
C VAL A 126 -20.16 2.37 4.90
N GLY A 127 -20.29 1.73 6.06
CA GLY A 127 -19.26 0.91 6.66
C GLY A 127 -19.49 -0.56 6.31
N PHE A 128 -18.41 -1.31 6.18
CA PHE A 128 -18.44 -2.76 6.03
C PHE A 128 -17.45 -3.38 7.02
N LYS A 129 -17.78 -4.56 7.55
CA LYS A 129 -16.89 -5.23 8.50
C LYS A 129 -15.68 -5.82 7.77
N VAL A 130 -14.48 -5.44 8.20
CA VAL A 130 -13.22 -6.01 7.72
C VAL A 130 -12.77 -7.07 8.72
N PRO A 131 -12.73 -8.37 8.35
CA PRO A 131 -12.46 -9.44 9.31
C PRO A 131 -11.01 -9.46 9.81
N TRP A 132 -10.09 -8.83 9.08
CA TRP A 132 -8.68 -8.75 9.46
C TRP A 132 -8.08 -7.37 9.20
N THR A 133 -7.53 -6.73 10.22
CA THR A 133 -6.76 -5.48 10.07
C THR A 133 -5.36 -5.62 10.62
N LYS A 134 -4.43 -4.78 10.14
CA LYS A 134 -3.03 -4.81 10.58
C LYS A 134 -2.89 -4.65 12.11
N THR A 135 -3.75 -3.83 12.70
CA THR A 135 -3.67 -3.46 14.13
C THR A 135 -4.47 -4.41 15.02
N LYS A 136 -5.67 -4.83 14.59
CA LYS A 136 -6.57 -5.66 15.41
C LYS A 136 -6.58 -7.14 15.05
N LYS A 137 -5.89 -7.53 13.97
CA LYS A 137 -5.85 -8.91 13.46
C LYS A 137 -7.29 -9.44 13.32
N SER A 138 -7.59 -10.61 13.87
CA SER A 138 -8.87 -11.31 13.78
C SER A 138 -10.05 -10.63 14.48
N LEU A 139 -9.82 -9.62 15.33
CA LEU A 139 -10.90 -8.82 15.91
C LEU A 139 -11.60 -7.97 14.84
N GLY A 140 -10.88 -7.61 13.76
CA GLY A 140 -11.41 -6.82 12.66
C GLY A 140 -11.88 -5.42 13.08
N ASP A 141 -12.51 -4.72 12.14
CA ASP A 141 -13.22 -3.45 12.34
C ASP A 141 -14.62 -3.52 11.70
#